data_AF-A0A934AR61-F1
#
_entry.id   AF-A0A934AR61-F1
#
_cell.length_a   1.000
_cell.length_b   1.000
_cell.length_c   1.000
_cell.angle_alpha   90.00
_cell.angle_beta   90.00
_cell.angle_gamma   90.00
#
_symmetry.space_group_name_H-M   'P 1'
#
loop_
_entity.id
_entity.type
_entity.pdbx_description
1 polymer ?
#
loop_
_entity_poly.entity_id
_entity_poly.type
_entity_poly.pdbx_seq_one_letter_code
_entity_poly.pdbx_strand_id
1 'polypeptide(L)'
;MKPVNFSEKQAAASTTGDECPELQNWPIQLKLIGTGAPYLNDADILLAADCTAFSAVGFHSRFIKGKKVIIGCPKLDNAQEYFQTLTEMFRQFSIKSVSVVRMEVPCCGGLAYITQQAIKNSGKDIPYSETVIGIKGDIKQEGMAPMIPKLQPV
;
A
#
# COMPACT_ATOMS: atom_id res chain seq x y z
N MET A 1 -12.47 -15.82 -14.06
CA MET A 1 -13.09 -14.48 -13.92
C MET A 1 -12.34 -13.51 -14.82
N LYS A 2 -13.04 -12.68 -15.60
CA LYS A 2 -12.39 -11.61 -16.38
C LYS A 2 -11.85 -10.54 -15.41
N PRO A 3 -10.63 -10.01 -15.59
CA PRO A 3 -10.12 -8.92 -14.77
C PRO A 3 -11.01 -7.69 -14.94
N VAL A 4 -11.42 -7.06 -13.84
CA VAL A 4 -12.15 -5.79 -13.87
C VAL A 4 -11.16 -4.72 -14.34
N ASN A 5 -11.43 -4.10 -15.49
CA ASN A 5 -10.56 -3.10 -16.08
C ASN A 5 -10.87 -1.71 -15.50
N PHE A 6 -9.93 -1.12 -14.78
CA PHE A 6 -10.06 0.24 -14.22
C PHE A 6 -9.60 1.34 -15.18
N SER A 7 -8.99 0.98 -16.31
CA SER A 7 -8.49 1.94 -17.30
C SER A 7 -9.60 2.73 -18.00
N GLU A 8 -10.87 2.30 -17.88
CA GLU A 8 -12.04 2.93 -18.49
C GLU A 8 -12.83 3.85 -17.54
N LYS A 9 -12.33 4.14 -16.33
CA LYS A 9 -13.01 5.09 -15.42
C LYS A 9 -12.88 6.52 -15.98
N GLN A 10 -13.76 6.87 -16.93
CA GLN A 10 -13.93 8.24 -17.37
C GLN A 10 -14.28 9.09 -16.16
N ALA A 11 -13.47 10.12 -15.92
CA ALA A 11 -13.81 11.20 -15.01
C ALA A 11 -15.07 11.87 -15.57
N ALA A 12 -16.25 11.42 -15.15
CA ALA A 12 -17.48 12.13 -15.38
C ALA A 12 -17.30 13.51 -14.72
N ALA A 13 -17.38 14.57 -15.53
CA ALA A 13 -17.34 15.93 -15.03
C ALA A 13 -18.54 16.13 -14.09
N SER A 14 -18.29 16.09 -12.77
CA SER A 14 -19.32 16.33 -11.76
C SER A 14 -19.45 17.82 -11.49
N THR A 15 -20.47 18.43 -12.09
CA THR A 15 -21.03 19.69 -11.61
C THR A 15 -21.65 19.47 -10.24
N THR A 16 -21.10 20.15 -9.23
CA THR A 16 -21.57 20.28 -7.84
C THR A 16 -21.78 18.98 -7.04
N GLY A 17 -20.77 18.62 -6.23
CA GLY A 17 -20.94 17.83 -5.00
C GLY A 17 -20.79 16.30 -5.09
N ASP A 18 -20.59 15.74 -6.27
CA ASP A 18 -20.39 14.29 -6.43
C ASP A 18 -18.88 13.97 -6.45
N GLU A 19 -18.36 13.54 -5.29
CA GLU A 19 -16.95 13.15 -5.13
C GLU A 19 -16.69 11.82 -5.86
N CYS A 20 -15.92 11.87 -6.96
CA CYS A 20 -15.49 10.65 -7.66
C CYS A 20 -14.72 9.72 -6.69
N PRO A 21 -14.97 8.39 -6.70
CA PRO A 21 -14.25 7.49 -5.81
C PRO A 21 -12.75 7.51 -6.11
N GLU A 22 -11.93 7.71 -5.08
CA GLU A 22 -10.47 7.81 -5.22
C GLU A 22 -9.79 6.49 -5.62
N LEU A 23 -10.41 5.34 -5.31
CA LEU A 23 -9.85 4.03 -5.67
C LEU A 23 -9.91 3.77 -7.19
N GLN A 24 -8.76 3.39 -7.76
CA GLN A 24 -8.55 3.19 -9.21
C GLN A 24 -8.02 1.79 -9.57
N ASN A 25 -8.14 0.80 -8.67
CA ASN A 25 -7.75 -0.59 -8.95
C ASN A 25 -8.53 -1.61 -8.12
N TRP A 26 -8.61 -2.82 -8.66
CA TRP A 26 -9.11 -4.02 -7.99
C TRP A 26 -8.51 -5.28 -8.64
N PRO A 27 -8.30 -6.38 -7.89
CA PRO A 27 -8.44 -6.50 -6.44
C PRO A 27 -7.42 -5.65 -5.68
N ILE A 28 -7.72 -5.33 -4.42
CA ILE A 28 -6.82 -4.58 -3.54
C ILE A 28 -6.17 -5.46 -2.45
N GLN A 29 -6.72 -6.63 -2.16
CA GLN A 29 -6.18 -7.55 -1.16
C GLN A 29 -4.89 -8.18 -1.69
N LEU A 30 -3.75 -8.00 -1.02
CA LEU A 30 -2.43 -8.48 -1.48
C LEU A 30 -2.45 -9.97 -1.85
N LYS A 31 -3.16 -10.79 -1.06
CA LYS A 31 -3.35 -12.23 -1.31
C LYS A 31 -4.08 -12.56 -2.63
N LEU A 32 -4.89 -11.63 -3.13
CA LEU A 32 -5.63 -11.77 -4.40
C LEU A 32 -4.88 -11.15 -5.58
N ILE A 33 -3.88 -10.31 -5.33
CA ILE A 33 -3.09 -9.68 -6.38
C ILE A 33 -2.01 -10.67 -6.79
N GLY A 34 -2.20 -11.33 -7.92
CA GLY A 34 -1.16 -12.15 -8.53
C GLY A 34 0.02 -11.29 -9.03
N THR A 35 1.15 -11.93 -9.31
CA THR A 35 2.36 -11.25 -9.81
C THR A 35 2.17 -10.64 -11.22
N GLY A 36 1.15 -11.05 -11.96
CA GLY A 36 0.78 -10.51 -13.28
C GLY A 36 -0.21 -9.33 -13.23
N ALA A 37 0.03 -8.31 -12.40
CA ALA A 37 -0.85 -7.15 -12.25
C ALA A 37 -0.34 -5.91 -13.03
N PRO A 38 -0.57 -5.79 -14.35
CA PRO A 38 0.04 -4.76 -15.20
C PRO A 38 -0.33 -3.32 -14.81
N TYR A 39 -1.47 -3.12 -14.12
CA TYR A 39 -1.88 -1.80 -13.63
C TYR A 39 -0.97 -1.24 -12.53
N LEU A 40 -0.05 -2.05 -11.98
CA LEU A 40 0.97 -1.63 -11.02
C LEU A 40 2.24 -1.09 -11.70
N ASN A 41 2.38 -1.24 -13.02
CA ASN A 41 3.53 -0.70 -13.74
C ASN A 41 3.43 0.83 -13.85
N ASP A 42 4.55 1.50 -13.59
CA ASP A 42 4.72 2.95 -13.49
C ASP A 42 3.74 3.63 -12.53
N ALA A 43 3.37 2.93 -11.46
CA ALA A 43 2.41 3.38 -10.46
C ALA A 43 3.07 3.86 -9.16
N ASP A 44 2.37 4.78 -8.48
CA ASP A 44 2.56 5.05 -7.06
C ASP A 44 1.72 4.05 -6.25
N ILE A 45 2.35 3.29 -5.37
CA ILE A 45 1.69 2.24 -4.59
C ILE A 45 1.41 2.73 -3.16
N LEU A 46 0.18 2.49 -2.70
CA LEU A 46 -0.19 2.53 -1.29
C LEU A 46 -0.29 1.10 -0.77
N LEU A 47 0.59 0.72 0.16
CA LEU A 47 0.43 -0.47 1.00
C LEU A 47 -0.18 -0.07 2.35
N ALA A 48 -1.44 -0.44 2.59
CA ALA A 48 -2.15 -0.08 3.80
C ALA A 48 -2.48 -1.32 4.65
N ALA A 49 -2.22 -1.24 5.96
CA ALA A 49 -2.74 -2.26 6.86
C ALA A 49 -4.28 -2.18 6.93
N ASP A 50 -4.97 -3.32 6.95
CA ASP A 50 -6.44 -3.38 6.81
C ASP A 50 -7.22 -2.44 7.75
N CYS A 51 -6.75 -2.30 8.99
CA CYS A 51 -7.41 -1.48 10.01
C CYS A 51 -7.26 0.04 9.80
N THR A 52 -6.33 0.48 8.94
CA THR A 52 -5.97 1.91 8.82
C THR A 52 -7.07 2.73 8.16
N ALA A 53 -7.77 2.17 7.17
CA ALA A 53 -8.88 2.84 6.49
C ALA A 53 -10.04 3.18 7.44
N PHE A 54 -10.21 2.38 8.50
CA PHE A 54 -11.25 2.59 9.51
C PHE A 54 -10.79 3.47 10.67
N SER A 55 -9.48 3.67 10.82
CA SER A 55 -8.90 4.38 11.97
C SER A 55 -8.50 5.82 11.65
N ALA A 56 -8.13 6.10 10.40
CA ALA A 56 -7.70 7.43 9.98
C ALA A 56 -8.83 8.25 9.34
N VAL A 57 -8.93 9.50 9.77
CA VAL A 57 -9.86 10.49 9.19
C VAL A 57 -9.43 10.83 7.76
N GLY A 58 -10.39 10.83 6.83
CA GLY A 58 -10.13 11.22 5.44
C GLY A 58 -9.19 10.27 4.70
N PHE A 59 -9.22 8.96 5.02
CA PHE A 59 -8.27 7.99 4.47
C PHE A 59 -8.19 7.99 2.94
N HIS A 60 -9.34 8.08 2.26
CA HIS A 60 -9.42 8.10 0.80
C HIS A 60 -8.71 9.32 0.20
N SER A 61 -9.09 10.52 0.65
CA SER A 61 -8.51 11.77 0.13
C SER A 61 -7.04 11.92 0.48
N ARG A 62 -6.61 11.42 1.65
CA ARG A 62 -5.26 11.57 2.17
C ARG A 62 -4.27 10.56 1.60
N PHE A 63 -4.68 9.29 1.50
CA PHE A 63 -3.75 8.20 1.19
C PHE A 63 -4.01 7.52 -0.15
N ILE A 64 -5.28 7.39 -0.58
CA ILE A 64 -5.64 6.65 -1.80
C ILE A 64 -5.46 7.48 -3.06
N LYS A 65 -5.76 8.79 -3.00
CA LYS A 65 -5.75 9.68 -4.15
C LYS A 65 -4.48 9.56 -5.00
N GLY A 66 -4.65 9.22 -6.27
CA GLY A 66 -3.56 9.08 -7.24
C GLY A 66 -2.71 7.81 -7.12
N LYS A 67 -3.02 6.89 -6.19
CA LYS A 67 -2.22 5.69 -5.92
C LYS A 67 -2.97 4.40 -6.25
N LYS A 68 -2.22 3.34 -6.55
CA LYS A 68 -2.72 1.97 -6.61
C LYS A 68 -2.67 1.36 -5.23
N VAL A 69 -3.83 0.93 -4.74
CA VAL A 69 -4.00 0.47 -3.36
C VAL A 69 -3.79 -1.03 -3.28
N ILE A 70 -2.98 -1.42 -2.32
CA ILE A 70 -2.77 -2.79 -1.88
C ILE A 70 -3.00 -2.80 -0.36
N ILE A 71 -3.84 -3.70 0.13
CA ILE A 71 -4.10 -3.86 1.56
C ILE A 71 -3.72 -5.26 2.04
N GLY A 72 -3.37 -5.34 3.33
CA GLY A 72 -3.13 -6.63 3.97
C GLY A 72 -2.78 -6.52 5.45
N CYS A 73 -2.99 -7.61 6.19
CA CYS A 73 -2.61 -7.76 7.58
C CYS A 73 -1.74 -9.00 7.77
N PRO A 74 -0.42 -8.86 7.97
CA PRO A 74 0.49 -10.02 8.06
C PRO A 74 0.25 -10.89 9.31
N LYS A 75 -0.62 -10.47 10.24
CA LYS A 75 -1.05 -11.29 11.38
C LYS A 75 -2.24 -12.18 11.04
N LEU A 76 -3.07 -11.78 10.08
CA LEU A 76 -4.25 -12.55 9.63
C LEU A 76 -3.92 -13.41 8.40
N ASP A 77 -2.90 -13.01 7.64
CA ASP A 77 -2.42 -13.69 6.45
C ASP A 77 -0.99 -14.26 6.62
N ASN A 78 -0.46 -14.85 5.54
CA ASN A 78 0.88 -15.38 5.51
C ASN A 78 1.91 -14.30 5.13
N ALA A 79 2.67 -13.84 6.12
CA ALA A 79 3.75 -12.87 5.94
C ALA A 79 4.80 -13.29 4.91
N GLN A 80 5.10 -14.59 4.79
CA GLN A 80 6.09 -15.10 3.83
C GLN A 80 5.57 -14.96 2.38
N GLU A 81 4.28 -15.22 2.15
CA GLU A 81 3.65 -15.03 0.84
C GLU A 81 3.62 -13.55 0.45
N TYR A 82 3.37 -12.64 1.40
CA TYR A 82 3.44 -11.20 1.16
C TYR A 82 4.85 -10.79 0.71
N PHE A 83 5.88 -11.26 1.42
CA PHE A 83 7.27 -10.98 1.06
C PHE A 83 7.61 -11.46 -0.35
N GLN A 84 7.26 -12.70 -0.70
CA GLN A 84 7.52 -13.26 -2.03
C GLN A 84 6.78 -12.48 -3.12
N THR A 85 5.49 -12.21 -2.90
CA THR A 85 4.63 -11.52 -3.87
C THR A 85 5.12 -10.10 -4.12
N LEU A 86 5.41 -9.33 -3.06
CA LEU A 86 5.92 -7.97 -3.18
C LEU A 86 7.31 -7.93 -3.81
N THR A 87 8.20 -8.86 -3.45
CA THR A 87 9.55 -8.94 -4.05
C THR A 87 9.45 -9.17 -5.55
N GLU A 88 8.61 -10.10 -5.98
CA GLU A 88 8.40 -10.38 -7.40
C GLU A 88 7.76 -9.20 -8.13
N MET A 89 6.73 -8.57 -7.55
CA MET A 89 6.09 -7.38 -8.13
C MET A 89 7.08 -6.24 -8.33
N PHE A 90 7.86 -5.92 -7.30
CA PHE A 90 8.86 -4.86 -7.37
C PHE A 90 9.97 -5.21 -8.36
N ARG A 91 10.36 -6.49 -8.48
CA ARG A 91 11.32 -6.95 -9.48
C ARG A 91 10.78 -6.80 -10.90
N GLN A 92 9.53 -7.21 -11.14
CA GLN A 92 8.90 -7.26 -12.45
C GLN A 92 8.48 -5.88 -12.97
N PHE A 93 7.91 -5.02 -12.13
CA PHE A 93 7.31 -3.75 -12.55
C PHE A 93 8.16 -2.53 -12.19
N SER A 94 8.13 -1.51 -13.03
CA SER A 94 8.66 -0.18 -12.69
C SER A 94 7.73 0.47 -11.68
N ILE A 95 8.19 0.77 -10.46
CA ILE A 95 7.36 1.38 -9.40
C ILE A 95 7.90 2.78 -9.13
N LYS A 96 7.02 3.80 -9.16
CA LYS A 96 7.41 5.20 -8.94
C LYS A 96 7.68 5.48 -7.47
N SER A 97 6.82 4.98 -6.59
CA SER A 97 6.98 5.12 -5.14
C SER A 97 6.17 4.05 -4.41
N VAL A 98 6.58 3.75 -3.17
CA VAL A 98 5.82 2.93 -2.23
C VAL A 98 5.59 3.75 -0.97
N SER A 99 4.32 3.89 -0.59
CA SER A 99 3.91 4.49 0.67
C SER A 99 3.23 3.44 1.54
N VAL A 100 3.67 3.30 2.78
CA VAL A 100 3.07 2.38 3.75
C VAL A 100 2.27 3.18 4.77
N VAL A 101 1.01 2.80 4.97
CA VAL A 101 0.18 3.31 6.06
C VAL A 101 -0.09 2.17 7.02
N ARG A 102 0.36 2.32 8.26
CA ARG A 102 0.24 1.28 9.28
C ARG A 102 -0.23 1.84 10.61
N MET A 103 -0.76 0.98 11.47
CA MET A 103 -0.99 1.35 12.86
C MET A 103 0.31 1.28 13.68
N GLU A 104 0.34 1.92 14.85
CA GLU A 104 1.46 1.87 15.80
C GLU A 104 1.67 0.49 16.44
N VAL A 105 0.68 -0.39 16.35
CA VAL A 105 0.72 -1.75 16.91
C VAL A 105 1.70 -2.67 16.15
N PRO A 106 2.30 -3.66 16.83
CA PRO A 106 3.40 -4.46 16.27
C PRO A 106 3.00 -5.29 15.04
N CYS A 107 1.74 -5.73 14.94
CA CYS A 107 1.29 -6.48 13.77
C CYS A 107 1.40 -5.69 12.46
N CYS A 108 1.11 -4.39 12.48
CA CYS A 108 1.22 -3.55 11.29
C CYS A 108 2.67 -3.12 11.02
N GLY A 109 3.55 -3.13 12.02
CA GLY A 109 5.00 -2.98 11.84
C GLY A 109 5.60 -4.08 10.97
N GLY A 110 5.05 -5.30 11.03
CA GLY A 110 5.42 -6.39 10.13
C GLY A 110 5.20 -6.07 8.65
N LEU A 111 4.14 -5.32 8.30
CA LEU A 111 3.86 -4.94 6.91
C LEU A 111 4.92 -3.99 6.35
N ALA A 112 5.30 -2.98 7.14
CA ALA A 112 6.38 -2.06 6.80
C ALA A 112 7.72 -2.80 6.60
N TYR A 113 8.06 -3.68 7.55
CA TYR A 113 9.27 -4.50 7.47
C TYR A 113 9.30 -5.38 6.21
N ILE A 114 8.23 -6.13 5.95
CA ILE A 114 8.12 -6.99 4.76
C ILE A 114 8.28 -6.16 3.48
N THR A 115 7.64 -4.99 3.42
CA THR A 115 7.70 -4.10 2.26
C THR A 115 9.13 -3.60 2.00
N GLN A 116 9.82 -3.12 3.03
CA GLN A 116 11.21 -2.64 2.91
C GLN A 116 12.16 -3.77 2.52
N GLN A 117 11.98 -4.98 3.09
CA GLN A 117 12.76 -6.15 2.67
C GLN A 117 12.46 -6.52 1.22
N ALA A 118 11.20 -6.47 0.78
CA ALA A 118 10.84 -6.76 -0.61
C ALA A 118 11.47 -5.76 -1.59
N ILE A 119 11.47 -4.46 -1.28
CA ILE A 119 12.17 -3.43 -2.09
C ILE A 119 13.65 -3.78 -2.19
N LYS A 120 14.31 -4.05 -1.05
CA LYS A 120 15.74 -4.43 -1.02
C LYS A 120 16.03 -5.67 -1.85
N ASN A 121 15.21 -6.72 -1.74
CA ASN A 121 15.41 -7.99 -2.44
C ASN A 121 15.00 -7.94 -3.92
N SER A 122 14.20 -6.94 -4.33
CA SER A 122 13.88 -6.71 -5.73
C SER A 122 15.08 -6.22 -6.56
N GLY A 123 16.11 -5.69 -5.89
CA GLY A 123 17.28 -5.08 -6.54
C GLY A 123 17.01 -3.69 -7.13
N LYS A 124 15.84 -3.09 -6.87
CA LYS A 124 15.48 -1.75 -7.34
C LYS A 124 15.58 -0.71 -6.23
N ASP A 125 15.89 0.52 -6.64
CA ASP A 125 15.80 1.69 -5.78
C ASP A 125 14.42 2.32 -5.96
N ILE A 126 13.54 2.09 -4.98
CA ILE A 126 12.15 2.56 -5.00
C ILE A 126 11.96 3.54 -3.84
N PRO A 127 11.55 4.79 -4.10
CA PRO A 127 11.23 5.75 -3.05
C PRO A 127 10.21 5.19 -2.04
N TYR A 128 10.57 5.19 -0.76
CA TYR A 128 9.76 4.65 0.34
C TYR A 128 9.35 5.74 1.33
N SER A 129 8.09 5.70 1.77
CA SER A 129 7.56 6.55 2.85
C SER A 129 6.64 5.76 3.76
N GLU A 130 6.52 6.21 5.01
CA GLU A 130 5.71 5.54 6.01
C GLU A 130 4.89 6.55 6.82
N THR A 131 3.62 6.21 7.07
CA THR A 131 2.74 6.91 7.99
C THR A 131 2.25 5.96 9.07
N VAL A 132 2.41 6.37 10.33
CA VAL A 132 2.02 5.60 11.52
C VAL A 132 0.80 6.25 12.16
N ILE A 133 -0.30 5.51 12.18
CA ILE A 133 -1.56 5.90 12.83
C ILE A 133 -1.59 5.31 14.24
N GLY A 134 -1.86 6.15 15.23
CA GLY A 134 -2.07 5.74 16.61
C GLY A 134 -3.39 5.00 16.81
N ILE A 135 -3.51 4.22 17.88
CA ILE A 135 -4.78 3.53 18.23
C ILE A 135 -5.94 4.50 18.51
N LYS A 136 -5.64 5.79 18.70
CA LYS A 136 -6.62 6.88 18.87
C LYS A 136 -6.96 7.60 17.57
N GLY A 137 -6.42 7.16 16.43
CA GLY A 137 -6.65 7.74 15.10
C GLY A 137 -5.77 8.95 14.76
N ASP A 138 -4.87 9.36 15.66
CA ASP A 138 -3.90 10.45 15.42
C ASP A 138 -2.69 9.96 14.60
N ILE A 139 -2.04 10.85 13.85
CA ILE A 139 -0.79 10.51 13.17
C ILE A 139 0.38 10.69 14.14
N LYS A 140 1.10 9.59 14.39
CA LYS A 140 2.29 9.56 15.24
C LYS A 140 3.55 9.94 14.49
N GLN A 141 3.64 9.53 13.22
CA GLN A 141 4.81 9.73 12.36
C GLN A 141 4.37 9.75 10.90
N GLU A 142 4.97 10.62 10.09
CA GLU A 142 4.75 10.72 8.65
C GLU A 142 6.04 11.19 7.97
N GLY A 143 6.46 10.51 6.90
CA GLY A 143 7.57 10.97 6.06
C GLY A 143 8.40 9.85 5.44
N MET A 144 9.53 10.23 4.84
CA MET A 144 10.58 9.30 4.41
C MET A 144 11.16 8.63 5.66
N ALA A 145 10.71 7.41 5.94
CA ALA A 145 11.34 6.59 6.95
C ALA A 145 12.65 6.02 6.39
N PRO A 146 13.76 6.01 7.16
CA PRO A 146 14.96 5.33 6.73
C PRO A 146 14.63 3.86 6.43
N MET A 147 15.10 3.33 5.30
CA MET A 147 15.00 1.89 5.00
C MET A 147 15.75 1.12 6.11
N ILE A 148 14.99 0.59 7.07
CA ILE A 148 15.35 -0.16 8.28
C ILE A 148 16.72 0.19 8.91
N PRO A 149 16.75 0.92 10.04
CA PRO A 149 17.56 0.56 11.20
C PRO A 149 16.90 -0.65 11.88
N LYS A 150 17.70 -1.66 12.27
CA LYS A 150 17.26 -2.93 12.88
C LYS A 150 16.06 -2.74 13.82
N LEU A 151 15.01 -3.56 13.63
CA LEU A 151 13.95 -3.76 14.63
C LEU A 151 14.60 -3.87 16.01
N GLN A 152 14.29 -2.93 16.92
CA GLN A 152 14.72 -3.09 18.30
C GLN A 152 14.06 -4.38 18.83
N PRO A 153 14.83 -5.28 19.44
CA PRO A 153 14.26 -6.46 20.06
C PRO A 153 13.28 -6.00 21.15
N VAL A 154 12.13 -6.65 21.19
CA VAL A 154 11.21 -6.62 22.35
C VAL A 154 11.90 -7.26 23.54
#